data_AF-A0A2N1NPT7-F1
#
_entry.id   AF-A0A2N1NPT7-F1
#
_cell.length_a   1.000
_cell.length_b   1.000
_cell.length_c   1.000
_cell.angle_alpha   90.00
_cell.angle_beta   90.00
_cell.angle_gamma   90.00
#
_symmetry.space_group_name_H-M   'P 1'
#
loop_
_entity.id
_entity.type
_entity.pdbx_description
1 polymer ?
#
loop_
_entity_poly.entity_id
_entity_poly.type
_entity_poly.pdbx_seq_one_letter_code
_entity_poly.pdbx_strand_id
1 'polypeptide(L)'
;MKKQGNEPDLKIANEAREELGKTLDVYEKLLEGKDYLAGEFSLADLLHIPYTFYAINIAGESELWDKRPNVLRWWKNIGERECWKNIVTEY
;
A
#
# COMPACT_ATOMS: atom_id res chain seq x y z
N MET A 1 -10.30 -12.22 -11.70
CA MET A 1 -10.68 -12.59 -10.32
C MET A 1 -12.17 -12.38 -10.11
N LYS A 2 -12.90 -13.42 -9.70
CA LYS A 2 -14.31 -13.29 -9.30
C LYS A 2 -14.32 -12.73 -7.87
N LYS A 3 -14.84 -11.51 -7.68
CA LYS A 3 -14.95 -10.92 -6.33
C LYS A 3 -15.91 -11.79 -5.52
N GLN A 4 -15.45 -12.39 -4.42
CA GLN A 4 -16.27 -13.12 -3.47
C GLN A 4 -16.55 -12.20 -2.27
N GLY A 5 -17.81 -12.04 -1.90
CA GLY A 5 -18.24 -11.18 -0.80
C GLY A 5 -19.67 -10.71 -0.96
N ASN A 6 -20.24 -10.17 0.12
CA ASN A 6 -21.48 -9.41 0.08
C ASN A 6 -21.19 -7.98 -0.41
N GLU A 7 -22.25 -7.21 -0.70
CA GLU A 7 -22.11 -5.77 -0.96
C GLU A 7 -21.35 -5.09 0.18
N PRO A 8 -20.32 -4.25 -0.12
CA PRO A 8 -19.54 -3.57 0.91
C PRO A 8 -20.39 -2.62 1.76
N ASP A 9 -20.17 -2.62 3.07
CA ASP A 9 -20.68 -1.56 3.93
C ASP A 9 -19.87 -0.28 3.68
N LEU A 10 -20.51 0.69 3.01
CA LEU A 10 -19.88 1.95 2.63
C LEU A 10 -19.48 2.80 3.84
N LYS A 11 -20.18 2.68 4.97
CA LYS A 11 -19.83 3.42 6.19
C LYS A 11 -18.49 2.92 6.72
N ILE A 12 -18.36 1.61 6.88
CA ILE A 12 -17.13 0.97 7.35
C ILE A 12 -15.97 1.26 6.37
N ALA A 13 -16.21 1.19 5.06
CA ALA A 13 -15.19 1.48 4.05
C ALA A 13 -14.70 2.93 4.14
N ASN A 14 -15.59 3.90 4.35
CA ASN A 14 -15.23 5.31 4.47
C ASN A 14 -14.44 5.60 5.76
N GLU A 15 -14.86 5.01 6.89
CA GLU A 15 -14.12 5.13 8.16
C GLU A 15 -12.70 4.53 8.04
N ALA A 16 -12.59 3.35 7.42
CA ALA A 16 -11.29 2.72 7.19
C ALA A 16 -10.40 3.55 6.25
N ARG A 17 -10.97 4.20 5.23
CA ARG A 17 -10.25 5.09 4.32
C ARG A 17 -9.66 6.30 5.05
N GLU A 18 -10.43 6.89 5.96
CA GLU A 18 -9.96 8.03 6.76
C GLU A 18 -8.79 7.63 7.67
N GLU A 19 -8.92 6.51 8.39
CA GLU A 19 -7.86 6.01 9.28
C GLU A 19 -6.60 5.58 8.53
N LEU A 20 -6.77 4.95 7.36
CA LEU A 20 -5.65 4.63 6.48
C LEU A 20 -4.96 5.90 5.98
N GLY A 21 -5.72 6.93 5.61
CA GLY A 21 -5.17 8.24 5.23
C GLY A 21 -4.28 8.84 6.31
N LYS A 22 -4.75 8.85 7.57
CA LYS A 22 -3.97 9.32 8.74
C LYS A 22 -2.69 8.51 8.93
N THR A 23 -2.78 7.18 8.76
CA THR A 23 -1.60 6.29 8.85
C THR A 23 -0.58 6.62 7.76
N LEU A 24 -1.03 6.81 6.52
CA LEU A 24 -0.16 7.17 5.40
C LEU A 24 0.44 8.58 5.55
N ASP A 25 -0.23 9.51 6.22
CA ASP A 25 0.36 10.83 6.56
C ASP A 25 1.53 10.70 7.55
N VAL A 26 1.46 9.74 8.48
CA VAL A 26 2.59 9.42 9.35
C VAL A 26 3.72 8.81 8.53
N TYR A 27 3.41 7.90 7.60
CA TYR A 27 4.42 7.28 6.75
C TYR A 27 5.10 8.29 5.84
N GLU A 28 4.36 9.26 5.30
CA GLU A 28 4.89 10.32 4.45
C GLU A 28 6.01 11.11 5.15
N LYS A 29 5.83 11.41 6.44
CA LYS A 29 6.85 12.04 7.28
C LYS A 29 7.97 11.06 7.66
N LEU A 30 7.63 9.83 8.00
CA LEU A 30 8.60 8.81 8.40
C LEU A 30 9.60 8.48 7.28
N LEU A 31 9.12 8.47 6.03
CA LEU A 31 9.87 8.18 4.81
C LEU A 31 10.61 9.41 4.25
N GLU A 32 10.58 10.54 4.94
CA GLU A 32 11.42 11.68 4.59
C GLU A 32 12.90 11.30 4.73
N GLY A 33 13.64 11.34 3.63
CA GLY A 33 15.05 10.94 3.58
C GLY A 33 15.31 9.43 3.74
N LYS A 34 14.28 8.58 3.69
CA LYS A 34 14.42 7.11 3.78
C LYS A 34 13.72 6.43 2.59
N ASP A 35 14.33 5.36 2.09
CA ASP A 35 13.72 4.56 1.03
C ASP A 35 12.74 3.51 1.54
N TYR A 36 12.86 3.13 2.82
CA TYR A 36 12.10 2.06 3.47
C TYR A 36 11.72 2.43 4.91
N LEU A 37 10.73 1.73 5.47
CA LEU A 37 10.14 2.10 6.78
C LEU A 37 11.15 2.09 7.93
N ALA A 38 12.11 1.16 7.90
CA ALA A 38 13.18 1.06 8.90
C ALA A 38 14.48 1.77 8.47
N GLY A 39 14.48 2.52 7.37
CA GLY A 39 15.68 3.09 6.74
C GLY A 39 16.32 2.16 5.71
N GLU A 40 16.31 0.86 5.97
CA GLU A 40 16.67 -0.20 5.01
C GLU A 40 15.49 -1.16 4.79
N PHE A 41 15.53 -1.91 3.68
CA PHE A 41 14.46 -2.85 3.34
C PHE A 41 14.37 -3.96 4.39
N SER A 42 13.17 -4.16 4.92
CA SER A 42 12.93 -5.10 6.01
C SER A 42 11.61 -5.85 5.87
N LEU A 43 11.33 -6.74 6.82
CA LEU A 43 10.04 -7.41 6.91
C LEU A 43 8.88 -6.41 7.05
N ALA A 44 9.11 -5.23 7.63
CA ALA A 44 8.07 -4.21 7.75
C ALA A 44 7.53 -3.78 6.37
N ASP A 45 8.38 -3.65 5.36
CA ASP A 45 7.99 -3.26 4.00
C ASP A 45 7.23 -4.38 3.28
N LEU A 46 7.70 -5.63 3.43
CA LEU A 46 7.08 -6.82 2.81
C LEU A 46 5.63 -7.03 3.23
N LEU A 47 5.31 -6.83 4.52
CA LEU A 47 3.98 -7.08 5.06
C LEU A 47 2.90 -6.14 4.47
N HIS A 48 3.30 -5.00 3.90
CA HIS A 48 2.36 -4.07 3.28
C HIS A 48 1.94 -4.49 1.87
N ILE A 49 2.71 -5.37 1.22
CA ILE A 49 2.57 -5.67 -0.20
C ILE A 49 1.19 -6.22 -0.59
N PRO A 50 0.66 -7.30 0.03
CA PRO A 50 -0.56 -7.93 -0.46
C PRO A 50 -1.77 -6.98 -0.40
N TYR A 51 -1.90 -6.27 0.72
CA TYR A 51 -3.03 -5.37 0.94
C TYR A 51 -2.89 -4.05 0.20
N THR A 52 -1.67 -3.52 0.03
CA THR A 52 -1.45 -2.33 -0.79
C THR A 52 -1.73 -2.62 -2.26
N PHE A 53 -1.26 -3.76 -2.77
CA PHE A 53 -1.57 -4.20 -4.13
C PHE A 53 -3.08 -4.34 -4.35
N TYR A 54 -3.80 -4.96 -3.41
CA TYR A 54 -5.26 -5.06 -3.47
C TYR A 54 -5.93 -3.68 -3.46
N ALA A 55 -5.54 -2.80 -2.52
CA ALA A 55 -6.13 -1.47 -2.37
C ALA A 55 -5.99 -0.65 -3.66
N ILE A 56 -4.80 -0.63 -4.26
CA ILE A 56 -4.52 0.15 -5.46
C ILE A 56 -5.17 -0.47 -6.70
N ASN A 57 -4.97 -1.77 -6.95
CA ASN A 57 -5.31 -2.39 -8.24
C ASN A 57 -6.73 -2.97 -8.29
N ILE A 58 -7.31 -3.33 -7.14
CA ILE A 58 -8.60 -4.06 -7.08
C ILE A 58 -9.69 -3.21 -6.45
N ALA A 59 -9.38 -2.47 -5.38
CA ALA A 59 -10.33 -1.61 -4.67
C ALA A 59 -10.42 -0.18 -5.26
N GLY A 60 -9.45 0.25 -6.07
CA GLY A 60 -9.46 1.56 -6.71
C GLY A 60 -9.08 2.72 -5.79
N GLU A 61 -8.32 2.44 -4.73
CA GLU A 61 -7.94 3.41 -3.68
C GLU A 61 -6.57 4.07 -3.93
N SER A 62 -6.11 4.10 -5.20
CA SER A 62 -4.76 4.57 -5.54
C SER A 62 -4.48 6.01 -5.10
N GLU A 63 -5.52 6.85 -5.08
CA GLU A 63 -5.44 8.26 -4.69
C GLU A 63 -4.87 8.45 -3.27
N LEU A 64 -5.02 7.47 -2.37
CA LEU A 64 -4.42 7.50 -1.04
C LEU A 64 -2.89 7.45 -1.09
N TRP A 65 -2.30 6.77 -2.07
CA TRP A 65 -0.85 6.77 -2.28
C TRP A 65 -0.42 7.96 -3.14
N ASP A 66 -1.17 8.30 -4.20
CA ASP A 66 -0.78 9.31 -5.17
C ASP A 66 -0.61 10.71 -4.57
N LYS A 67 -1.35 11.04 -3.50
CA LYS A 67 -1.27 12.31 -2.77
C LYS A 67 0.01 12.47 -1.91
N ARG A 68 0.80 11.41 -1.74
CA ARG A 68 1.88 11.32 -0.76
C ARG A 68 3.17 10.89 -1.47
N PRO A 69 4.02 11.84 -1.92
CA PRO A 69 5.14 11.52 -2.81
C PRO A 69 6.19 10.59 -2.18
N ASN A 70 6.48 10.68 -0.88
CA ASN A 70 7.41 9.75 -0.23
C ASN A 70 6.82 8.34 -0.12
N VAL A 71 5.55 8.22 0.25
CA VAL A 71 4.81 6.94 0.26
C VAL A 71 4.74 6.34 -1.13
N LEU A 72 4.44 7.14 -2.15
CA LEU A 72 4.39 6.69 -3.54
C LEU A 72 5.77 6.19 -4.02
N ARG A 73 6.85 6.91 -3.68
CA ARG A 73 8.23 6.47 -3.96
C ARG A 73 8.53 5.14 -3.27
N TRP A 74 8.24 5.04 -1.98
CA TRP A 74 8.43 3.82 -1.19
C TRP A 74 7.70 2.62 -1.82
N TRP A 75 6.43 2.80 -2.23
CA TRP A 75 5.67 1.75 -2.88
C TRP A 75 6.28 1.31 -4.22
N LYS A 76 6.74 2.26 -5.04
CA LYS A 76 7.46 1.96 -6.29
C LYS A 76 8.75 1.18 -6.04
N ASN A 77 9.55 1.61 -5.05
CA ASN A 77 10.80 0.94 -4.67
C ASN A 77 10.58 -0.51 -4.23
N ILE A 78 9.47 -0.80 -3.52
CA ILE A 78 9.11 -2.18 -3.18
C ILE A 78 8.72 -2.95 -4.46
N GLY A 79 7.92 -2.32 -5.32
CA GLY A 79 7.43 -2.88 -6.58
C GLY A 79 8.53 -3.34 -7.54
N GLU A 80 9.67 -2.67 -7.53
CA GLU A 80 10.81 -2.97 -8.41
C GLU A 80 11.65 -4.18 -7.96
N ARG A 81 11.43 -4.70 -6.74
CA ARG A 81 12.21 -5.81 -6.19
C ARG A 81 11.78 -7.15 -6.80
N GLU A 82 12.77 -7.96 -7.19
CA GLU A 82 12.55 -9.29 -7.78
C GLU A 82 11.72 -10.21 -6.88
N CYS A 83 11.91 -10.16 -5.55
CA CYS A 83 11.12 -10.95 -4.61
C CYS A 83 9.62 -10.69 -4.70
N TRP A 84 9.21 -9.48 -5.10
CA TRP A 84 7.82 -9.16 -5.33
C TRP A 84 7.36 -9.50 -6.73
N LYS A 85 8.16 -9.17 -7.75
CA LYS A 85 7.84 -9.51 -9.15
C LYS A 85 7.53 -10.99 -9.30
N ASN A 86 8.34 -11.85 -8.67
CA ASN A 86 8.12 -13.30 -8.67
C ASN A 86 6.74 -13.67 -8.11
N ILE A 87 6.32 -13.09 -6.98
CA ILE A 87 5.01 -13.38 -6.39
C ILE A 87 3.86 -12.96 -7.33
N VAL A 88 3.98 -11.80 -7.99
CA VAL A 88 2.95 -11.32 -8.94
C VAL A 88 2.90 -12.15 -10.22
N THR A 89 4.04 -12.71 -10.65
CA THR A 89 4.10 -13.51 -11.88
C THR A 89 3.79 -14.98 -11.65
N GLU A 90 4.09 -15.52 -10.46
CA GLU A 90 3.96 -16.95 -10.14
C GLU A 90 2.58 -17.31 -9.58
N TYR A 91 1.82 -16.35 -9.02
CA TYR A 91 0.53 -16.56 -8.37
C TYR A 91 -0.52 -15.52 -8.77
#